data_AF-A0A9P3EYY7-F1
#
_entry.id   AF-A0A9P3EYY7-F1
#
_cell.length_a   1.000
_cell.length_b   1.000
_cell.length_c   1.000
_cell.angle_alpha   90.00
_cell.angle_beta   90.00
_cell.angle_gamma   90.00
#
_symmetry.space_group_name_H-M   'P 1'
#
loop_
_entity.id
_entity.type
_entity.pdbx_description
1 polymer ?
#
loop_
_entity_poly.entity_id
_entity_poly.type
_entity_poly.pdbx_seq_one_letter_code
_entity_poly.pdbx_strand_id
1 'polypeptide(L)'
;MMVGVVAINYPETYTYEPWHVTLLVIAVALIALLFNTLLAQKLPLIEGIILVIHCFGFFGILIPLWVLSPRPAASEVFGSIEDRGGWGNNGLACLVGLVGPIYALIGPDSAVHMSEEIRDASRVLPLGMIWTLILNGSTGFVMIVTLAFCVGDIDTVLKSQTGFAFIQVFLNSTGSVRAATGMTVVIMAMQFCAAISNVATTSRQVYAFARDKGLPFSNFLSKVGLFPSG
;
A
#
# COMPACT_ATOMS: atom_id res chain seq x y z
N MET A 1 1.45 -10.35 -0.29
CA MET A 1 0.28 -10.45 -1.20
C MET A 1 0.45 -11.55 -2.23
N MET A 2 1.51 -11.53 -3.07
CA MET A 2 1.73 -12.55 -4.12
C MET A 2 1.69 -13.98 -3.58
N VAL A 3 2.41 -14.25 -2.48
CA VAL A 3 2.38 -15.55 -1.79
C VAL A 3 0.97 -15.94 -1.33
N GLY A 4 0.19 -14.99 -0.79
CA GLY A 4 -1.19 -15.24 -0.39
C GLY A 4 -2.11 -15.57 -1.56
N VAL A 5 -1.90 -14.92 -2.71
CA VAL A 5 -2.61 -15.25 -3.96
C VAL A 5 -2.25 -16.66 -4.45
N VAL A 6 -0.98 -17.03 -4.39
CA VAL A 6 -0.55 -18.40 -4.76
C VAL A 6 -1.19 -19.42 -3.80
N ALA A 7 -1.20 -19.14 -2.49
CA ALA A 7 -1.80 -20.01 -1.49
C ALA A 7 -3.30 -20.27 -1.72
N ILE A 8 -4.10 -19.26 -2.08
CA ILE A 8 -5.53 -19.47 -2.37
C ILE A 8 -5.78 -20.18 -3.71
N ASN A 9 -4.89 -20.06 -4.69
CA ASN A 9 -5.06 -20.69 -6.00
C ASN A 9 -4.53 -22.14 -6.02
N TYR A 10 -3.55 -22.46 -5.18
CA TYR A 10 -2.88 -23.76 -5.14
C TYR A 10 -2.76 -24.31 -3.71
N PRO A 11 -3.87 -24.46 -2.97
CA PRO A 11 -3.83 -24.80 -1.54
C PRO A 11 -3.25 -26.19 -1.26
N GLU A 12 -3.35 -27.14 -2.20
CA GLU A 12 -2.86 -28.51 -2.02
C GLU A 12 -1.36 -28.67 -2.30
N THR A 13 -0.80 -27.80 -3.15
CA THR A 13 0.59 -27.95 -3.65
C THR A 13 1.55 -26.90 -3.13
N TYR A 14 1.05 -25.75 -2.63
CA TYR A 14 1.90 -24.65 -2.18
C TYR A 14 1.89 -24.53 -0.65
N THR A 15 3.06 -24.70 -0.04
CA THR A 15 3.27 -24.47 1.39
C THR A 15 3.98 -23.13 1.61
N TYR A 16 3.42 -22.29 2.48
CA TYR A 16 4.03 -21.02 2.86
C TYR A 16 5.35 -21.25 3.60
N GLU A 17 6.40 -20.60 3.13
CA GLU A 17 7.67 -20.50 3.84
C GLU A 17 8.13 -19.03 3.90
N PRO A 18 8.68 -18.54 5.03
CA PRO A 18 9.07 -17.14 5.17
C PRO A 18 10.05 -16.64 4.10
N TRP A 19 10.96 -17.50 3.62
CA TRP A 19 11.95 -17.14 2.62
C TRP A 19 11.35 -16.86 1.23
N HIS A 20 10.18 -17.42 0.90
CA HIS A 20 9.45 -17.08 -0.33
C HIS A 20 9.17 -15.57 -0.40
N VAL A 21 8.72 -14.99 0.72
CA VAL A 21 8.42 -13.56 0.81
C VAL A 21 9.69 -12.73 0.63
N THR A 22 10.79 -13.12 1.31
CA THR A 22 12.08 -12.41 1.21
C THR A 22 12.58 -12.35 -0.23
N LEU A 23 12.60 -13.48 -0.94
CA LEU A 23 13.05 -13.51 -2.34
C LEU A 23 12.19 -12.65 -3.26
N LEU A 24 10.86 -12.65 -3.06
CA LEU A 24 9.95 -11.82 -3.85
C LEU A 24 10.15 -10.33 -3.56
N VAL A 25 10.40 -9.95 -2.31
CA VAL A 25 10.73 -8.56 -1.95
C VAL A 25 12.03 -8.12 -2.61
N ILE A 26 13.07 -8.97 -2.59
CA ILE A 26 14.33 -8.71 -3.28
C ILE A 26 14.09 -8.55 -4.78
N ALA A 27 13.31 -9.44 -5.39
CA ALA A 27 12.98 -9.36 -6.82
C ALA A 27 12.25 -8.05 -7.17
N VAL A 28 11.22 -7.67 -6.40
CA VAL A 28 10.51 -6.40 -6.60
C VAL A 28 11.43 -5.20 -6.44
N ALA A 29 12.31 -5.20 -5.44
CA ALA A 29 13.27 -4.12 -5.23
C ALA A 29 14.26 -4.00 -6.40
N LEU A 30 14.77 -5.13 -6.92
CA LEU A 30 15.66 -5.15 -8.09
C LEU A 30 14.95 -4.64 -9.35
N ILE A 31 13.69 -5.01 -9.56
CA ILE A 31 12.91 -4.51 -10.70
C ILE A 31 12.65 -3.00 -10.54
N ALA A 32 12.30 -2.53 -9.34
CA ALA A 32 12.10 -1.11 -9.07
C ALA A 32 13.40 -0.30 -9.28
N LEU A 33 14.55 -0.86 -8.90
CA LEU A 33 15.87 -0.28 -9.17
C LEU A 33 16.16 -0.19 -10.67
N LEU A 34 15.95 -1.28 -11.42
CA LEU A 34 16.14 -1.31 -12.87
C LEU A 34 15.22 -0.29 -13.56
N PHE A 35 13.96 -0.23 -13.14
CA PHE A 35 12.98 0.70 -13.66
C PHE A 35 13.41 2.15 -13.44
N ASN A 36 13.83 2.50 -12.22
CA ASN A 36 14.32 3.84 -11.91
C ASN A 36 15.63 4.18 -12.62
N THR A 37 16.44 3.19 -12.98
CA THR A 37 17.71 3.42 -13.68
C THR A 37 17.48 3.65 -15.19
N LEU A 38 16.54 2.91 -15.80
CA LEU A 38 16.35 2.91 -17.26
C LEU A 38 15.13 3.71 -17.75
N LEU A 39 14.10 3.88 -16.93
CA LEU A 39 12.80 4.45 -17.30
C LEU A 39 12.37 5.63 -16.43
N ALA A 40 13.30 6.29 -15.73
CA ALA A 40 13.01 7.45 -14.87
C ALA A 40 12.16 8.52 -15.57
N GLN A 41 12.40 8.78 -16.86
CA GLN A 41 11.64 9.75 -17.65
C GLN A 41 10.16 9.39 -17.84
N LYS A 42 9.78 8.11 -17.69
CA LYS A 42 8.40 7.63 -17.81
C LYS A 42 7.64 7.65 -16.49
N LEU A 43 8.31 7.97 -15.37
CA LEU A 43 7.71 7.97 -14.05
C LEU A 43 6.46 8.85 -13.95
N PRO A 44 6.43 10.10 -14.48
CA PRO A 44 5.23 10.94 -14.38
C PRO A 44 4.01 10.36 -15.11
N LEU A 45 4.22 9.70 -16.25
CA LEU A 45 3.14 9.03 -17.00
C LEU A 45 2.57 7.86 -16.18
N ILE A 46 3.45 7.08 -15.56
CA ILE A 46 3.08 5.93 -14.73
C ILE A 46 2.30 6.40 -13.51
N GLU A 47 2.74 7.45 -12.83
CA GLU A 47 2.03 8.05 -11.69
C GLU A 47 0.62 8.51 -12.07
N GLY A 48 0.45 9.10 -13.26
CA GLY A 48 -0.88 9.42 -13.80
C GLY A 48 -1.78 8.20 -14.01
N ILE A 49 -1.24 7.11 -14.58
CA ILE A 49 -1.98 5.85 -14.78
C ILE A 49 -2.34 5.21 -13.43
N ILE A 50 -1.42 5.22 -12.47
CA ILE A 50 -1.64 4.68 -11.13
C ILE A 50 -2.74 5.44 -10.42
N LEU A 51 -2.79 6.77 -10.56
CA LEU A 51 -3.86 7.58 -9.97
C LEU A 51 -5.23 7.15 -10.51
N VAL A 52 -5.33 6.91 -11.81
CA VAL A 52 -6.56 6.38 -12.44
C VAL A 52 -6.91 5.01 -11.86
N ILE A 53 -5.94 4.09 -11.80
CA ILE A 53 -6.14 2.74 -11.23
C ILE A 53 -6.51 2.84 -9.74
N HIS A 54 -5.97 3.78 -8.99
CA HIS A 54 -6.29 4.00 -7.58
C HIS A 54 -7.75 4.43 -7.41
N CYS A 55 -8.19 5.42 -8.17
CA CYS A 55 -9.57 5.91 -8.13
C CYS A 55 -10.58 4.82 -8.53
N PHE A 56 -10.35 4.11 -9.64
CA PHE A 56 -11.27 3.07 -10.09
C PHE A 56 -11.14 1.77 -9.29
N GLY A 57 -9.93 1.42 -8.87
CA GLY A 57 -9.64 0.25 -8.04
C GLY A 57 -10.28 0.34 -6.66
N PHE A 58 -10.38 1.54 -6.09
CA PHE A 58 -11.18 1.79 -4.89
C PHE A 58 -12.62 1.29 -5.06
N PHE A 59 -13.32 1.72 -6.12
CA PHE A 59 -14.68 1.25 -6.39
C PHE A 59 -14.73 -0.22 -6.79
N GLY A 60 -13.72 -0.70 -7.51
CA GLY A 60 -13.56 -2.11 -7.89
C GLY A 60 -13.40 -3.06 -6.71
N ILE A 61 -13.00 -2.55 -5.53
CA ILE A 61 -12.96 -3.32 -4.29
C ILE A 61 -14.19 -3.05 -3.43
N LEU A 62 -14.57 -1.77 -3.29
CA LEU A 62 -15.69 -1.33 -2.46
C LEU A 62 -17.01 -1.97 -2.91
N ILE A 63 -17.34 -1.91 -4.20
CA ILE A 63 -18.63 -2.37 -4.72
C ILE A 63 -18.81 -3.88 -4.53
N PRO A 64 -17.87 -4.76 -4.93
CA PRO A 64 -18.02 -6.19 -4.70
C PRO A 64 -18.19 -6.56 -3.22
N LEU A 65 -17.48 -5.89 -2.32
CA LEU A 65 -17.63 -6.13 -0.88
C LEU A 65 -19.06 -5.80 -0.40
N TRP A 66 -19.59 -4.64 -0.76
CA TRP A 66 -20.93 -4.24 -0.34
C TRP A 66 -22.06 -5.04 -1.00
N VAL A 67 -21.85 -5.53 -2.22
CA VAL A 67 -22.86 -6.27 -2.98
C VAL A 67 -22.88 -7.76 -2.60
N LEU A 68 -21.72 -8.36 -2.37
CA LEU A 68 -21.59 -9.81 -2.23
C LEU A 68 -21.43 -10.26 -0.77
N SER A 69 -20.90 -9.41 0.11
CA SER A 69 -20.65 -9.81 1.50
C SER A 69 -21.94 -9.88 2.31
N PRO A 70 -22.13 -10.93 3.14
CA PRO A 70 -23.10 -10.88 4.24
C PRO A 70 -22.69 -9.76 5.20
N ARG A 71 -23.68 -9.03 5.73
CA ARG A 71 -23.46 -7.85 6.58
C ARG A 71 -24.18 -8.00 7.92
N PRO A 72 -23.45 -7.90 9.05
CA PRO A 72 -24.07 -7.90 10.38
C PRO A 72 -24.82 -6.60 10.65
N ALA A 73 -25.57 -6.54 11.74
CA ALA A 73 -26.23 -5.31 12.15
C ALA A 73 -25.18 -4.23 12.51
N ALA A 74 -25.48 -2.96 12.25
CA ALA A 74 -24.57 -1.85 12.56
C ALA A 74 -24.20 -1.78 14.06
N SER A 75 -25.10 -2.23 14.94
CA SER A 75 -24.84 -2.35 16.38
C SER A 75 -23.75 -3.36 16.71
N GLU A 76 -23.57 -4.41 15.90
CA GLU A 76 -22.49 -5.39 16.11
C GLU A 76 -21.13 -4.80 15.71
N VAL A 77 -21.10 -4.00 14.64
CA VAL A 77 -19.87 -3.37 14.14
C VAL A 77 -19.40 -2.20 15.00
N PHE A 78 -20.34 -1.36 15.45
CA PHE A 78 -20.03 -0.14 16.22
C PHE A 78 -20.21 -0.30 17.74
N GLY A 79 -20.84 -1.40 18.19
CA GLY A 79 -21.24 -1.56 19.59
C GLY A 79 -20.23 -2.32 20.47
N SER A 80 -19.25 -3.02 19.89
CA SER A 80 -18.22 -3.72 20.65
C SER A 80 -16.82 -3.19 20.36
N ILE A 81 -16.02 -3.04 21.43
CA ILE A 81 -14.58 -2.86 21.35
C ILE A 81 -13.96 -4.08 22.03
N GLU A 82 -13.14 -4.80 21.30
CA GLU A 82 -12.54 -6.05 21.77
C GLU A 82 -11.01 -5.92 21.78
N ASP A 83 -10.42 -6.18 22.94
CA ASP A 83 -8.97 -6.38 23.05
C ASP A 83 -8.60 -7.82 22.67
N ARG A 84 -8.36 -8.03 21.37
CA ARG A 84 -7.86 -9.32 20.85
C ARG A 84 -6.34 -9.45 20.94
N GLY A 85 -5.64 -8.39 21.30
CA GLY A 85 -4.18 -8.37 21.42
C GLY A 85 -3.67 -8.75 22.81
N GLY A 86 -4.56 -8.85 23.81
CA GLY A 86 -4.20 -9.12 25.19
C GLY A 86 -3.47 -7.96 25.85
N TRP A 87 -3.78 -6.72 25.45
CA TRP A 87 -3.22 -5.48 26.00
C TRP A 87 -3.73 -5.16 27.41
N GLY A 88 -4.75 -5.89 27.89
CA GLY A 88 -5.27 -5.82 29.25
C GLY A 88 -6.34 -4.75 29.46
N ASN A 89 -6.59 -3.88 28.48
CA ASN A 89 -7.76 -3.00 28.43
C ASN A 89 -8.03 -2.46 27.02
N ASN A 90 -9.30 -2.12 26.77
CA ASN A 90 -9.77 -1.62 25.48
C ASN A 90 -9.16 -0.27 25.07
N GLY A 91 -8.78 0.59 26.03
CA GLY A 91 -8.14 1.88 25.74
C GLY A 91 -6.75 1.70 25.14
N LEU A 92 -5.93 0.84 25.74
CA LEU A 92 -4.61 0.51 25.21
C LEU A 92 -4.71 -0.25 23.88
N ALA A 93 -5.65 -1.19 23.76
CA ALA A 93 -5.90 -1.88 22.49
C ALA A 93 -6.27 -0.88 21.37
N CYS A 94 -7.07 0.14 21.68
CA CYS A 94 -7.40 1.22 20.74
C CYS A 94 -6.15 2.03 20.35
N LEU A 95 -5.31 2.43 21.32
CA LEU A 95 -4.06 3.15 21.04
C LEU A 95 -3.11 2.34 20.16
N VAL A 96 -3.01 1.02 20.38
CA VAL A 96 -2.23 0.13 19.51
C VAL A 96 -2.87 0.01 18.13
N GLY A 97 -4.20 0.00 18.04
CA GLY A 97 -4.94 0.01 16.78
C GLY A 97 -4.69 1.25 15.92
N LEU A 98 -4.34 2.40 16.52
CA LEU A 98 -4.01 3.65 15.80
C LEU A 98 -2.78 3.51 14.89
N VAL A 99 -1.95 2.49 15.09
CA VAL A 99 -0.81 2.19 14.20
C VAL A 99 -1.27 2.04 12.74
N GLY A 100 -2.41 1.41 12.48
CA GLY A 100 -2.93 1.22 11.12
C GLY A 100 -3.17 2.55 10.38
N PRO A 101 -4.02 3.45 10.91
CA PRO A 101 -4.23 4.78 10.34
C PRO A 101 -2.95 5.62 10.20
N ILE A 102 -2.01 5.53 11.16
CA ILE A 102 -0.73 6.25 11.08
C ILE A 102 0.07 5.81 9.84
N TYR A 103 0.18 4.50 9.61
CA TYR A 103 0.86 3.99 8.41
C TYR A 103 0.12 4.36 7.11
N ALA A 104 -1.21 4.37 7.13
CA ALA A 104 -2.02 4.68 5.95
C ALA A 104 -1.89 6.16 5.51
N LEU A 105 -1.58 7.07 6.43
CA LEU A 105 -1.56 8.52 6.18
C LEU A 105 -0.15 9.15 6.24
N ILE A 106 0.92 8.34 6.17
CA ILE A 106 2.30 8.84 6.23
C ILE A 106 2.74 9.61 4.98
N GLY A 107 2.20 9.25 3.80
CA GLY A 107 2.71 9.70 2.50
C GLY A 107 2.41 11.13 2.00
N PRO A 108 1.56 11.98 2.60
CA PRO A 108 1.28 13.32 2.04
C PRO A 108 2.51 14.22 1.86
N ASP A 109 3.54 14.09 2.69
CA ASP A 109 4.77 14.88 2.61
C ASP A 109 5.70 14.46 1.46
N SER A 110 5.43 13.33 0.80
CA SER A 110 6.20 12.85 -0.36
C SER A 110 6.37 13.89 -1.46
N ALA A 111 5.36 14.74 -1.66
CA ALA A 111 5.40 15.83 -2.64
C ALA A 111 6.53 16.85 -2.36
N VAL A 112 6.95 17.00 -1.09
CA VAL A 112 8.02 17.92 -0.68
C VAL A 112 9.36 17.49 -1.27
N HIS A 113 9.59 16.17 -1.36
CA HIS A 113 10.83 15.59 -1.87
C HIS A 113 11.01 15.79 -3.38
N MET A 114 9.96 16.19 -4.09
CA MET A 114 9.96 16.49 -5.52
C MET A 114 9.54 17.94 -5.80
N SER A 115 9.65 18.82 -4.79
CA SER A 115 9.22 20.22 -4.91
C SER A 115 9.94 21.00 -6.01
N GLU A 116 11.18 20.62 -6.36
CA GLU A 116 11.95 21.22 -7.46
C GLU A 116 11.30 21.01 -8.84
N GLU A 117 10.46 19.99 -9.00
CA GLU A 117 9.76 19.67 -10.26
C GLU A 117 8.36 20.31 -10.34
N ILE A 118 7.91 20.98 -9.27
CA ILE A 118 6.58 21.57 -9.15
C ILE A 118 6.64 23.07 -9.49
N ARG A 119 5.87 23.47 -10.51
CA ARG A 119 5.64 24.89 -10.80
C ARG A 119 4.84 25.53 -9.67
N ASP A 120 5.32 26.68 -9.17
CA ASP A 120 4.70 27.42 -8.05
C ASP A 120 4.57 26.59 -6.76
N ALA A 121 5.64 25.84 -6.43
CA ALA A 121 5.68 24.93 -5.28
C ALA A 121 5.21 25.58 -3.97
N SER A 122 5.49 26.86 -3.72
CA SER A 122 5.08 27.56 -2.49
C SER A 122 3.57 27.60 -2.25
N ARG A 123 2.75 27.46 -3.31
CA ARG A 123 1.29 27.41 -3.22
C ARG A 123 0.73 26.03 -3.54
N VAL A 124 1.26 25.37 -4.56
CA VAL A 124 0.74 24.08 -5.03
C VAL A 124 1.05 22.96 -4.05
N LEU A 125 2.25 22.95 -3.47
CA LEU A 125 2.68 21.89 -2.57
C LEU A 125 1.82 21.80 -1.31
N PRO A 126 1.59 22.88 -0.52
CA PRO A 126 0.78 22.79 0.69
C PRO A 126 -0.67 22.39 0.39
N LEU A 127 -1.25 22.90 -0.70
CA LEU A 127 -2.61 22.54 -1.13
C LEU A 127 -2.68 21.06 -1.53
N GLY A 128 -1.68 20.56 -2.27
CA GLY A 128 -1.58 19.16 -2.66
C GLY A 128 -1.52 18.24 -1.45
N MET A 129 -0.74 18.57 -0.43
CA MET A 129 -0.66 17.81 0.82
C MET A 129 -2.01 17.75 1.54
N ILE A 130 -2.70 18.89 1.69
CA ILE A 130 -4.00 18.96 2.35
C ILE A 130 -5.06 18.14 1.59
N TRP A 131 -5.15 18.30 0.28
CA TRP A 131 -6.11 17.54 -0.53
C TRP A 131 -5.81 16.05 -0.53
N THR A 132 -4.54 15.67 -0.58
CA THR A 132 -4.11 14.26 -0.48
C THR A 132 -4.56 13.65 0.85
N LEU A 133 -4.39 14.38 1.96
CA LEU A 133 -4.83 13.93 3.29
C LEU A 133 -6.35 13.80 3.37
N ILE A 134 -7.10 14.80 2.89
CA ILE A 134 -8.57 14.80 2.93
C ILE A 134 -9.13 13.65 2.08
N LEU A 135 -8.66 13.50 0.85
CA LEU A 135 -9.15 12.49 -0.08
C LEU A 135 -8.79 11.08 0.41
N ASN A 136 -7.51 10.79 0.69
CA ASN A 136 -7.09 9.47 1.16
C ASN A 136 -7.63 9.15 2.57
N GLY A 137 -7.73 10.14 3.44
CA GLY A 137 -8.33 9.98 4.77
C GLY A 137 -9.81 9.59 4.66
N SER A 138 -10.57 10.28 3.80
CA SER A 138 -11.99 9.97 3.59
C SER A 138 -12.21 8.59 2.94
N THR A 139 -11.46 8.25 1.89
CA THR A 139 -11.59 6.94 1.22
C THR A 139 -11.08 5.81 2.13
N GLY A 140 -9.99 6.03 2.86
CA GLY A 140 -9.47 5.10 3.85
C GLY A 140 -10.47 4.83 4.97
N PHE A 141 -11.12 5.86 5.49
CA PHE A 141 -12.19 5.70 6.48
C PHE A 141 -13.36 4.87 5.94
N VAL A 142 -13.84 5.16 4.73
CA VAL A 142 -14.91 4.38 4.08
C VAL A 142 -14.51 2.91 3.90
N MET A 143 -13.26 2.63 3.53
CA MET A 143 -12.77 1.25 3.38
C MET A 143 -12.63 0.53 4.72
N ILE A 144 -12.17 1.21 5.77
CA ILE A 144 -12.09 0.63 7.12
C ILE A 144 -13.49 0.24 7.61
N VAL A 145 -14.48 1.14 7.46
CA VAL A 145 -15.87 0.83 7.80
C VAL A 145 -16.37 -0.34 6.96
N THR A 146 -16.11 -0.34 5.66
CA THR A 146 -16.50 -1.44 4.76
C THR A 146 -15.92 -2.77 5.20
N LEU A 147 -14.62 -2.84 5.52
CA LEU A 147 -13.99 -4.06 6.01
C LEU A 147 -14.57 -4.49 7.36
N ALA A 148 -14.88 -3.56 8.27
CA ALA A 148 -15.51 -3.89 9.54
C ALA A 148 -16.89 -4.57 9.35
N PHE A 149 -17.65 -4.18 8.32
CA PHE A 149 -18.90 -4.86 7.95
C PHE A 149 -18.69 -6.19 7.21
N CYS A 150 -17.57 -6.38 6.52
CA CYS A 150 -17.35 -7.53 5.62
C CYS A 150 -16.44 -8.62 6.20
N VAL A 151 -15.72 -8.34 7.30
CA VAL A 151 -14.68 -9.25 7.82
C VAL A 151 -15.24 -10.60 8.27
N GLY A 152 -16.47 -10.64 8.79
CA GLY A 152 -17.07 -11.84 9.36
C GLY A 152 -16.32 -12.30 10.62
N ASP A 153 -16.07 -13.61 10.73
CA ASP A 153 -15.29 -14.16 11.84
C ASP A 153 -13.80 -13.80 11.72
N ILE A 154 -13.39 -12.83 12.52
CA ILE A 154 -12.02 -12.31 12.59
C ILE A 154 -11.02 -13.42 12.98
N ASP A 155 -11.37 -14.39 13.82
CA ASP A 155 -10.40 -15.42 14.25
C ASP A 155 -10.07 -16.38 13.11
N THR A 156 -11.07 -16.72 12.30
CA THR A 156 -10.86 -17.51 11.07
C THR A 156 -10.04 -16.72 10.06
N VAL A 157 -10.30 -15.42 9.91
CA VAL A 157 -9.57 -14.55 8.97
C VAL A 157 -8.10 -14.38 9.38
N LEU A 158 -7.82 -14.21 10.68
CA LEU A 158 -6.45 -14.06 11.19
C LEU A 158 -5.63 -15.35 11.12
N LYS A 159 -6.28 -16.51 11.22
CA LYS A 159 -5.63 -17.84 11.08
C LYS A 159 -5.48 -18.29 9.63
N SER A 160 -5.93 -17.50 8.67
CA SER A 160 -5.87 -17.84 7.25
C SER A 160 -4.44 -18.06 6.77
N GLN A 161 -4.23 -19.13 5.99
CA GLN A 161 -2.94 -19.45 5.35
C GLN A 161 -2.51 -18.42 4.30
N THR A 162 -3.36 -17.47 3.95
CA THR A 162 -3.05 -16.39 3.00
C THR A 162 -2.00 -15.41 3.51
N GLY A 163 -1.78 -15.36 4.83
CA GLY A 163 -0.86 -14.41 5.49
C GLY A 163 -1.32 -12.95 5.44
N PHE A 164 -2.46 -12.66 4.82
CA PHE A 164 -3.06 -11.33 4.74
C PHE A 164 -4.57 -11.44 4.93
N ALA A 165 -5.06 -10.97 6.08
CA ALA A 165 -6.47 -11.03 6.48
C ALA A 165 -7.44 -10.57 5.36
N PHE A 166 -7.14 -9.46 4.69
CA PHE A 166 -8.02 -8.92 3.66
C PHE A 166 -8.22 -9.86 2.45
N ILE A 167 -7.24 -10.71 2.12
CA ILE A 167 -7.37 -11.68 1.02
C ILE A 167 -8.43 -12.73 1.37
N GLN A 168 -8.43 -13.18 2.63
CA GLN A 168 -9.46 -14.09 3.13
C GLN A 168 -10.83 -13.41 3.17
N VAL A 169 -10.91 -12.14 3.55
CA VAL A 169 -12.16 -11.37 3.48
C VAL A 169 -12.69 -11.32 2.05
N PHE A 170 -11.83 -11.04 1.06
CA PHE A 170 -12.25 -11.03 -0.35
C PHE A 170 -12.75 -12.40 -0.79
N LEU A 171 -12.09 -13.48 -0.37
CA LEU A 171 -12.52 -14.84 -0.67
C LEU A 171 -13.87 -15.16 -0.01
N ASN A 172 -14.06 -14.81 1.25
CA ASN A 172 -15.30 -15.04 1.99
C ASN A 172 -16.46 -14.23 1.40
N SER A 173 -16.24 -12.95 1.07
CA SER A 173 -17.27 -12.08 0.50
C SER A 173 -17.64 -12.48 -0.94
N THR A 174 -16.67 -12.87 -1.77
CA THR A 174 -16.94 -13.18 -3.19
C THR A 174 -17.31 -14.65 -3.43
N GLY A 175 -16.96 -15.55 -2.51
CA GLY A 175 -17.09 -16.99 -2.69
C GLY A 175 -16.25 -17.57 -3.84
N SER A 176 -15.33 -16.78 -4.41
CA SER A 176 -14.59 -17.14 -5.63
C SER A 176 -13.12 -16.77 -5.54
N VAL A 177 -12.25 -17.77 -5.65
CA VAL A 177 -10.79 -17.60 -5.67
C VAL A 177 -10.35 -16.67 -6.79
N ARG A 178 -11.01 -16.74 -7.96
CA ARG A 178 -10.67 -15.90 -9.12
C ARG A 178 -11.02 -14.43 -8.86
N ALA A 179 -12.17 -14.16 -8.26
CA ALA A 179 -12.58 -12.79 -7.91
C ALA A 179 -11.66 -12.19 -6.85
N ALA A 180 -11.40 -12.95 -5.76
CA ALA A 180 -10.47 -12.54 -4.71
C ALA A 180 -9.05 -12.28 -5.23
N THR A 181 -8.58 -13.12 -6.17
CA THR A 181 -7.30 -12.93 -6.86
C THR A 181 -7.29 -11.64 -7.66
N GLY A 182 -8.32 -11.38 -8.48
CA GLY A 182 -8.43 -10.15 -9.27
C GLY A 182 -8.39 -8.90 -8.42
N MET A 183 -9.17 -8.87 -7.33
CA MET A 183 -9.18 -7.75 -6.37
C MET A 183 -7.81 -7.57 -5.71
N THR A 184 -7.14 -8.66 -5.33
CA THR A 184 -5.80 -8.60 -4.73
C THR A 184 -4.72 -8.12 -5.71
N VAL A 185 -4.82 -8.50 -6.99
CA VAL A 185 -3.88 -8.07 -8.03
C VAL A 185 -3.93 -6.56 -8.26
N VAL A 186 -5.11 -5.92 -8.16
CA VAL A 186 -5.24 -4.46 -8.23
C VAL A 186 -4.42 -3.78 -7.14
N ILE A 187 -4.54 -4.25 -5.89
CA ILE A 187 -3.77 -3.74 -4.74
C ILE A 187 -2.27 -4.00 -4.93
N MET A 188 -1.92 -5.19 -5.43
CA MET A 188 -0.53 -5.56 -5.66
C MET A 188 0.14 -4.71 -6.74
N ALA A 189 -0.58 -4.39 -7.83
CA ALA A 189 -0.09 -3.50 -8.87
C ALA A 189 0.16 -2.09 -8.33
N MET A 190 -0.75 -1.58 -7.50
CA MET A 190 -0.57 -0.32 -6.78
C MET A 190 0.67 -0.33 -5.88
N GLN A 191 0.88 -1.39 -5.10
CA GLN A 191 2.03 -1.49 -4.20
C GLN A 191 3.36 -1.57 -4.96
N PHE A 192 3.39 -2.29 -6.08
CA PHE A 192 4.56 -2.37 -6.95
C PHE A 192 4.93 -0.99 -7.51
N CYS A 193 3.93 -0.25 -7.96
CA CYS A 193 4.10 1.11 -8.42
C CYS A 193 4.60 2.06 -7.33
N ALA A 194 4.03 1.97 -6.12
CA ALA A 194 4.51 2.74 -4.97
C ALA A 194 5.97 2.42 -4.64
N ALA A 195 6.41 1.16 -4.79
CA ALA A 195 7.81 0.79 -4.61
C ALA A 195 8.73 1.48 -5.62
N ILE A 196 8.31 1.62 -6.88
CA ILE A 196 9.06 2.36 -7.91
C ILE A 196 9.21 3.83 -7.49
N SER A 197 8.12 4.52 -7.15
CA SER A 197 8.17 5.93 -6.73
C SER A 197 8.99 6.12 -5.45
N ASN A 198 8.93 5.17 -4.50
CA ASN A 198 9.71 5.27 -3.27
C ASN A 198 11.23 5.15 -3.51
N VAL A 199 11.65 4.25 -4.42
CA VAL A 199 13.05 4.15 -4.84
C VAL A 199 13.51 5.44 -5.54
N ALA A 200 12.66 6.03 -6.40
CA ALA A 200 12.94 7.31 -7.04
C ALA A 200 13.21 8.40 -6.01
N THR A 201 12.27 8.60 -5.09
CA THR A 201 12.35 9.62 -4.03
C THR A 201 13.55 9.40 -3.12
N THR A 202 13.76 8.18 -2.64
CA THR A 202 14.88 7.84 -1.76
C THR A 202 16.23 8.11 -2.44
N SER A 203 16.37 7.74 -3.73
CA SER A 203 17.62 7.97 -4.47
C SER A 203 17.95 9.47 -4.61
N ARG A 204 16.95 10.32 -4.83
CA ARG A 204 17.10 11.77 -4.91
C ARG A 204 17.49 12.40 -3.56
N GLN A 205 16.85 11.95 -2.48
CA GLN A 205 17.19 12.41 -1.12
C GLN A 205 18.62 12.04 -0.74
N VAL A 206 19.02 10.79 -1.02
CA VAL A 206 20.40 10.32 -0.77
C VAL A 206 21.40 11.14 -1.58
N TYR A 207 21.11 11.42 -2.86
CA TYR A 207 21.95 12.26 -3.69
C TYR A 207 22.08 13.69 -3.14
N ALA A 208 20.98 14.32 -2.75
CA ALA A 208 20.97 15.68 -2.20
C ALA A 208 21.81 15.77 -0.91
N PHE A 209 21.64 14.81 0.01
CA PHE A 209 22.46 14.73 1.23
C PHE A 209 23.94 14.46 0.93
N ALA A 210 24.23 13.59 -0.05
CA ALA A 210 25.60 13.29 -0.45
C ALA A 210 26.29 14.51 -1.09
N ARG A 211 25.58 15.29 -1.92
CA ARG A 211 26.07 16.55 -2.51
C ARG A 211 26.53 17.52 -1.43
N ASP A 212 25.79 17.59 -0.32
CA ASP A 212 26.07 18.48 0.80
C ASP A 212 27.07 17.89 1.81
N LYS A 213 27.74 16.77 1.45
CA LYS A 213 28.72 16.04 2.26
C LYS A 213 28.17 15.50 3.60
N GLY A 214 26.86 15.33 3.70
CA GLY A 214 26.19 14.83 4.91
C GLY A 214 26.27 13.31 5.11
N LEU A 215 26.83 12.55 4.17
CA LEU A 215 26.93 11.10 4.21
C LEU A 215 28.37 10.59 4.13
N PRO A 216 28.68 9.44 4.75
CA PRO A 216 29.91 8.71 4.46
C PRO A 216 29.95 8.35 2.96
N PHE A 217 31.13 8.43 2.36
CA PHE A 217 31.32 8.21 0.91
C PHE A 217 30.54 9.16 -0.01
N SER A 218 30.24 10.39 0.46
CA SER A 218 29.57 11.45 -0.29
C SER A 218 30.12 11.68 -1.71
N ASN A 219 31.44 11.61 -1.90
CA ASN A 219 32.08 11.76 -3.21
C ASN A 219 31.70 10.66 -4.23
N PHE A 220 31.28 9.48 -3.76
CA PHE A 220 30.79 8.39 -4.61
C PHE A 220 29.29 8.53 -4.85
N LEU A 221 28.52 8.80 -3.79
CA LEU A 221 27.05 8.89 -3.82
C LEU A 221 26.51 10.13 -4.53
N SER A 222 27.32 11.19 -4.67
CA SER A 222 26.97 12.41 -5.40
C SER A 222 27.30 12.37 -6.90
N LYS A 223 27.67 11.20 -7.45
CA LYS A 223 27.89 11.03 -8.90
C LYS A 223 26.59 10.66 -9.59
N VAL A 224 26.23 11.41 -10.62
CA VAL A 224 25.11 11.10 -11.52
C VAL A 224 25.65 10.48 -12.80
N GLY A 225 25.00 9.40 -13.28
CA GLY A 225 25.33 8.81 -14.58
C GLY A 225 24.89 9.72 -15.72
N LEU A 226 25.80 9.99 -16.67
CA LEU A 226 25.46 10.65 -17.94
C LEU A 226 24.66 9.67 -18.80
N PHE A 227 23.32 9.77 -18.80
CA PHE A 227 22.52 9.19 -19.87
C PHE A 227 22.40 10.24 -21.00
N PRO A 228 22.61 9.86 -22.28
CA PRO A 228 22.41 10.78 -23.39
C PRO A 228 20.93 11.12 -23.46
N SER A 229 20.60 12.40 -23.31
CA SER A 229 19.30 12.95 -23.68
C SER A 229 19.16 12.85 -25.20
N GLY A 230 18.48 11.79 -25.66
CA GLY A 230 17.97 11.69 -27.02
C GLY A 230 16.72 12.55 -27.21
#